data_AF-A0A1Z5HWF0-F1
#
_entry.id   AF-A0A1Z5HWF0-F1
#
_cell.length_a   1.000
_cell.length_b   1.000
_cell.length_c   1.000
_cell.angle_alpha   90.00
_cell.angle_beta   90.00
_cell.angle_gamma   90.00
#
_symmetry.space_group_name_H-M   'P 1'
#
loop_
_entity.id
_entity.type
_entity.pdbx_description
1 polymer ?
#
loop_
_entity_poly.entity_id
_entity_poly.type
_entity_poly.pdbx_seq_one_letter_code
_entity_poly.pdbx_strand_id
1 'polypeptide(L)'
;MEILLGLIIVGVPVFLIGYPLIKKEEPSYRKVRYSDEEDSLEKQKESVFTTLGEIEFDYQMKKLSEEDYQFLKNMYKRQAINILKAQEEEEMSLLDQELESDELEAQIEKEIELEIEREVQLLRYREGEGKKE
;
A
#
# COMPACT_ATOMS: atom_id res chain seq x y z
N MET A 1 -28.19 -49.50 9.98
CA MET A 1 -28.24 -48.04 10.26
C MET A 1 -27.02 -47.61 11.08
N GLU A 2 -26.66 -48.35 12.13
CA GLU A 2 -25.50 -48.07 13.00
C GLU A 2 -24.15 -48.03 12.26
N ILE A 3 -23.91 -48.96 11.33
CA ILE A 3 -22.65 -49.01 10.56
C ILE A 3 -22.49 -47.77 9.67
N LEU A 4 -23.59 -47.31 9.04
CA LEU A 4 -23.59 -46.09 8.23
C LEU A 4 -23.31 -44.85 9.10
N LEU A 5 -23.87 -44.83 10.30
CA LEU A 5 -23.69 -43.73 11.26
C LEU A 5 -22.23 -43.66 11.75
N GLY A 6 -21.63 -44.82 12.04
CA GLY A 6 -20.21 -44.90 12.39
C GLY A 6 -19.27 -44.46 11.26
N LEU A 7 -19.60 -44.81 10.02
CA LEU A 7 -18.79 -44.45 8.85
C LEU A 7 -18.81 -42.94 8.58
N ILE A 8 -19.94 -42.27 8.83
CA ILE A 8 -20.07 -40.81 8.72
C ILE A 8 -19.28 -40.11 9.84
N ILE A 9 -19.40 -40.59 11.09
CA ILE A 9 -18.71 -40.00 12.25
C ILE A 9 -17.19 -40.04 12.09
N VAL A 10 -16.66 -41.10 11.47
CA VAL A 10 -15.21 -41.23 11.24
C VAL A 10 -14.78 -40.60 9.91
N GLY A 11 -15.59 -40.75 8.86
CA GLY A 11 -15.23 -40.29 7.52
C GLY A 11 -15.23 -38.77 7.39
N VAL A 12 -16.18 -38.06 8.01
CA VAL A 12 -16.29 -36.61 7.89
C VAL A 12 -15.09 -35.87 8.52
N PRO A 13 -14.64 -36.17 9.75
CA PRO A 13 -13.45 -35.52 10.33
C PRO A 13 -12.18 -35.84 9.55
N VAL A 14 -12.00 -37.10 9.12
CA VAL A 14 -10.83 -37.51 8.32
C VAL A 14 -10.81 -36.77 6.99
N PHE A 15 -11.97 -36.56 6.36
CA PHE A 15 -12.06 -35.77 5.14
C PHE A 15 -11.78 -34.29 5.41
N LEU A 16 -12.36 -33.69 6.46
CA LEU A 16 -12.15 -32.28 6.80
C LEU A 16 -10.71 -31.93 7.14
N ILE A 17 -9.95 -32.87 7.73
CA ILE A 17 -8.54 -32.67 8.10
C ILE A 17 -7.61 -33.10 6.96
N GLY A 18 -7.89 -34.22 6.29
CA GLY A 18 -7.07 -34.75 5.22
C GLY A 18 -7.14 -33.93 3.93
N TYR A 19 -8.30 -33.37 3.61
CA TYR A 19 -8.51 -32.56 2.42
C TYR A 19 -7.62 -31.30 2.36
N PRO A 20 -7.56 -30.43 3.38
CA PRO A 20 -6.68 -29.26 3.36
C PRO A 20 -5.18 -29.62 3.44
N LEU A 21 -4.84 -30.81 3.95
CA LEU A 21 -3.44 -31.24 4.05
C LEU A 21 -2.86 -31.71 2.70
N ILE A 22 -3.69 -32.31 1.85
CA ILE A 22 -3.28 -32.77 0.50
C ILE A 22 -3.43 -31.64 -0.52
N LYS A 23 -4.43 -30.77 -0.32
CA LYS A 23 -4.62 -29.59 -1.16
C LYS A 23 -3.56 -28.56 -0.76
N LYS A 24 -2.42 -28.60 -1.44
CA LYS A 24 -1.49 -27.48 -1.53
C LYS A 24 -2.25 -26.32 -2.18
N GLU A 25 -2.99 -25.59 -1.37
CA GLU A 25 -3.36 -24.24 -1.72
C GLU A 25 -2.01 -23.52 -1.81
N GLU A 26 -1.54 -23.32 -3.04
CA GLU A 26 -0.57 -22.27 -3.27
C GLU A 26 -1.13 -21.04 -2.56
N PRO A 27 -0.35 -20.36 -1.71
CA PRO A 27 -0.80 -19.11 -1.12
C PRO A 27 -1.13 -18.19 -2.28
N SER A 28 -2.40 -18.17 -2.65
CA SER A 28 -2.97 -17.17 -3.53
C SER A 28 -2.92 -15.95 -2.65
N TYR A 29 -1.79 -15.24 -2.73
CA TYR A 29 -1.70 -13.82 -2.44
C TYR A 29 -2.71 -13.16 -3.36
N ARG A 30 -3.97 -13.25 -2.98
CA ARG A 30 -5.05 -12.45 -3.50
C ARG A 30 -4.63 -11.05 -3.12
N LYS A 31 -3.97 -10.36 -4.08
CA LYS A 31 -3.78 -8.92 -4.07
C LYS A 31 -5.18 -8.33 -3.94
N VAL A 32 -5.60 -8.12 -2.69
CA VAL A 32 -6.74 -7.27 -2.37
C VAL A 32 -6.26 -5.88 -2.73
N ARG A 33 -6.70 -5.42 -3.89
CA ARG A 33 -6.38 -4.13 -4.45
C ARG A 33 -7.49 -3.19 -4.07
N TYR A 34 -7.42 -2.58 -2.88
CA TYR A 34 -8.26 -1.46 -2.47
C TYR A 34 -7.53 -0.70 -1.37
N SER A 35 -7.09 0.53 -1.65
CA SER A 35 -6.82 1.64 -0.71
C SER A 35 -5.96 1.44 0.56
N ASP A 36 -5.36 0.27 0.79
CA ASP A 36 -4.72 -0.12 2.06
C ASP A 36 -3.18 -0.09 2.02
N GLU A 37 -2.53 0.41 0.96
CA GLU A 37 -1.07 0.29 0.81
C GLU A 37 -0.29 1.11 1.85
N GLU A 38 -0.71 2.34 2.13
CA GLU A 38 -0.12 3.21 3.16
C GLU A 38 -0.29 2.61 4.58
N ASP A 39 -1.51 2.14 4.87
CA ASP A 39 -1.85 1.45 6.11
C ASP A 39 -1.14 0.09 6.22
N SER A 40 -0.72 -0.50 5.09
CA SER A 40 0.04 -1.74 5.06
C SER A 40 1.52 -1.54 5.35
N LEU A 41 2.14 -0.45 4.87
CA LEU A 41 3.57 -0.17 5.12
C LEU A 41 3.79 0.25 6.56
N GLU A 42 2.91 1.08 7.12
CA GLU A 42 2.99 1.47 8.53
C GLU A 42 2.74 0.27 9.47
N LYS A 43 1.77 -0.60 9.17
CA LYS A 43 1.58 -1.86 9.92
C LYS A 43 2.76 -2.82 9.79
N GLN A 44 3.38 -2.91 8.60
CA GLN A 44 4.58 -3.72 8.40
C GLN A 44 5.75 -3.16 9.22
N LYS A 45 5.91 -1.83 9.25
CA LYS A 45 6.90 -1.15 10.09
C LYS A 45 6.66 -1.46 11.57
N GLU A 46 5.46 -1.25 12.08
CA GLU A 46 5.11 -1.57 13.46
C GLU A 46 5.43 -3.03 13.82
N SER A 47 5.03 -3.97 12.95
CA SER A 47 5.29 -5.39 13.14
C SER A 47 6.78 -5.73 13.20
N VAL A 48 7.59 -5.20 12.27
CA VAL A 48 9.04 -5.48 12.23
C VAL A 48 9.75 -4.86 13.43
N PHE A 49 9.39 -3.65 13.82
CA PHE A 49 9.97 -2.98 14.99
C PHE A 49 9.58 -3.67 16.29
N THR A 50 8.33 -4.13 16.41
CA THR A 50 7.87 -4.93 17.55
C THR A 50 8.65 -6.23 17.65
N THR A 51 8.79 -6.94 16.53
CA THR A 51 9.56 -8.20 16.47
C THR A 51 11.03 -7.99 16.84
N LEU A 52 11.66 -6.89 16.40
CA LEU A 52 13.01 -6.53 16.82
C LEU A 52 13.10 -6.33 18.34
N GLY A 53 12.11 -5.65 18.93
CA GLY A 53 12.02 -5.48 20.38
C GLY A 53 11.87 -6.81 21.13
N GLU A 54 11.05 -7.72 20.63
CA GLU A 54 10.88 -9.07 21.18
C GLU A 54 12.17 -9.89 21.09
N ILE A 55 12.89 -9.84 19.96
CA ILE A 55 14.19 -10.51 19.79
C ILE A 55 15.21 -9.99 20.81
N GLU A 56 15.28 -8.67 21.02
CA GLU A 56 16.17 -8.07 22.02
C GLU A 56 15.79 -8.47 23.44
N PHE A 57 14.49 -8.49 23.74
CA PHE A 57 13.97 -8.94 25.02
C PHE A 57 14.32 -10.41 25.27
N ASP A 58 14.08 -11.30 24.32
CA ASP A 58 14.35 -12.74 24.47
C ASP A 58 15.84 -13.04 24.63
N TYR A 59 16.71 -12.28 23.94
CA TYR A 59 18.14 -12.35 24.18
C TYR A 59 18.54 -11.86 25.58
N GLN A 60 18.00 -10.73 26.05
CA GLN A 60 18.24 -10.24 27.42
C GLN A 60 17.77 -11.24 28.48
N MET A 61 16.68 -11.95 28.20
CA MET A 61 16.13 -13.02 29.04
C MET A 61 16.89 -14.34 28.89
N LYS A 62 17.99 -14.38 28.12
CA LYS A 62 18.82 -15.56 27.86
C LYS A 62 18.06 -16.73 27.23
N LYS A 63 16.97 -16.45 26.52
CA LYS A 63 16.21 -17.45 25.74
C LYS A 63 16.83 -17.73 24.38
N LEU A 64 17.64 -16.79 23.87
CA LEU A 64 18.35 -16.90 22.61
C LEU A 64 19.86 -17.00 22.85
N SER A 65 20.53 -17.79 22.01
CA SER A 65 21.99 -17.77 21.92
C SER A 65 22.46 -16.46 21.26
N GLU A 66 23.74 -16.10 21.45
CA GLU A 66 24.32 -14.93 20.76
C GLU A 66 24.24 -15.09 19.24
N GLU A 67 24.50 -16.30 18.73
CA GLU A 67 24.48 -16.56 17.30
C GLU A 67 23.08 -16.40 16.71
N ASP A 68 22.06 -16.98 17.35
CA ASP A 68 20.66 -16.85 16.93
C ASP A 68 20.19 -15.40 17.03
N TYR A 69 20.56 -14.71 18.10
CA TYR A 69 20.26 -13.30 18.29
C TYR A 69 20.83 -12.45 17.14
N GLN A 70 22.12 -12.60 16.84
CA GLN A 70 22.76 -11.83 15.77
C GLN A 70 22.15 -12.17 14.41
N PHE A 71 21.83 -13.44 14.16
CA PHE A 71 21.17 -13.86 12.93
C PHE A 71 19.80 -13.19 12.76
N LEU A 72 18.91 -13.35 13.76
CA LEU A 72 17.55 -12.81 13.74
C LEU A 72 17.57 -11.28 13.70
N LYS A 73 18.40 -10.63 14.54
CA LYS A 73 18.56 -9.17 14.54
C LYS A 73 18.94 -8.64 13.17
N ASN A 74 19.93 -9.25 12.52
CA ASN A 74 20.39 -8.79 11.21
C ASN A 74 19.36 -9.07 10.10
N MET A 75 18.62 -10.16 10.20
CA MET A 75 17.53 -10.46 9.26
C MET A 75 16.42 -9.39 9.34
N TYR A 76 15.91 -9.11 10.55
CA TYR A 76 14.82 -8.15 10.73
C TYR A 76 15.27 -6.70 10.55
N LYS A 77 16.53 -6.36 10.87
CA LYS A 77 17.08 -5.03 10.53
C LYS A 77 17.08 -4.77 9.02
N ARG A 78 17.41 -5.77 8.20
CA ARG A 78 17.33 -5.63 6.74
C ARG A 78 15.90 -5.41 6.27
N GLN A 79 14.94 -6.10 6.87
CA GLN A 79 13.52 -5.85 6.58
C GLN A 79 13.10 -4.43 6.96
N ALA A 80 13.50 -3.95 8.15
CA ALA A 80 13.22 -2.58 8.59
C ALA A 80 13.78 -1.54 7.61
N ILE A 81 15.03 -1.71 7.16
CA ILE A 81 15.65 -0.82 6.17
C ILE A 81 14.86 -0.80 4.85
N ASN A 82 14.42 -1.95 4.37
CA ASN A 82 13.66 -2.03 3.13
C ASN A 82 12.30 -1.34 3.25
N ILE A 83 11.61 -1.48 4.39
CA ILE A 83 10.34 -0.82 4.66
C ILE A 83 10.53 0.70 4.69
N LEU A 84 11.55 1.18 5.40
CA LEU A 84 11.84 2.63 5.48
C LEU A 84 12.15 3.23 4.11
N LYS A 85 12.90 2.52 3.26
CA LYS A 85 13.16 2.96 1.90
C LYS A 85 11.90 3.01 1.03
N ALA A 86 11.01 2.03 1.20
CA ALA A 86 9.74 2.03 0.48
C ALA A 86 8.86 3.21 0.90
N GLN A 87 8.84 3.56 2.20
CA GLN A 87 8.13 4.76 2.68
C GLN A 87 8.73 6.05 2.09
N GLU A 88 10.06 6.20 2.09
CA GLU A 88 10.71 7.37 1.49
C GLU A 88 10.40 7.50 -0.01
N GLU A 89 10.37 6.38 -0.75
CA GLU A 89 10.04 6.36 -2.17
C GLU A 89 8.56 6.74 -2.44
N GLU A 90 7.64 6.28 -1.60
CA GLU A 90 6.22 6.66 -1.66
C GLU A 90 6.02 8.14 -1.37
N GLU A 91 6.66 8.67 -0.32
CA GLU A 91 6.61 10.10 0.02
C GLU A 91 7.15 10.99 -1.12
N MET A 92 8.29 10.60 -1.72
CA MET A 92 8.85 11.32 -2.87
C MET A 92 7.92 11.28 -4.08
N SER A 93 7.31 10.12 -4.37
CA SER A 93 6.36 9.99 -5.49
C SER A 93 5.12 10.87 -5.31
N LEU A 94 4.63 11.01 -4.08
CA LEU A 94 3.48 11.88 -3.78
C LEU A 94 3.85 13.36 -3.95
N LEU A 95 5.03 13.76 -3.50
CA LEU A 95 5.57 15.11 -3.69
C LEU A 95 5.73 15.47 -5.18
N ASP A 96 6.31 14.56 -5.98
CA ASP A 96 6.47 14.77 -7.42
C ASP A 96 5.11 14.94 -8.11
N GLN A 97 4.11 14.14 -7.73
CA GLN A 97 2.77 14.23 -8.27
C GLN A 97 2.06 15.54 -7.89
N GLU A 98 2.26 16.03 -6.66
CA GLU A 98 1.72 17.31 -6.20
C GLU A 98 2.34 18.48 -6.99
N LEU A 99 3.65 18.47 -7.19
CA LEU A 99 4.35 19.47 -8.00
C LEU A 99 3.87 19.48 -9.46
N GLU A 100 3.70 18.31 -10.08
CA GLU A 100 3.15 18.20 -11.44
C GLU A 100 1.71 18.76 -11.52
N SER A 101 0.89 18.53 -10.49
CA SER A 101 -0.47 19.06 -10.41
C SER A 101 -0.49 20.58 -10.32
N ASP A 102 0.34 21.16 -9.45
CA ASP A 102 0.46 22.62 -9.30
C ASP A 102 0.92 23.30 -10.59
N GLU A 103 1.91 22.71 -11.28
CA GLU A 103 2.40 23.20 -12.57
C GLU A 103 1.31 23.12 -13.65
N LEU A 104 0.50 22.08 -13.65
CA LEU A 104 -0.63 21.92 -14.57
C LEU A 104 -1.72 22.96 -14.29
N GLU A 105 -2.08 23.17 -13.02
CA GLU A 105 -3.09 24.16 -12.61
C GLU A 105 -2.68 25.58 -13.02
N ALA A 106 -1.42 25.96 -12.80
CA ALA A 106 -0.91 27.27 -13.21
C ALA A 106 -0.95 27.48 -14.74
N GLN A 107 -0.69 26.41 -15.52
CA GLN A 107 -0.81 26.46 -16.98
C GLN A 107 -2.25 26.66 -17.43
N ILE A 108 -3.19 25.93 -16.81
CA ILE A 108 -4.63 26.05 -17.09
C ILE A 108 -5.12 27.46 -16.77
N GLU A 109 -4.77 28.01 -15.61
CA GLU A 109 -5.19 29.36 -15.20
C GLU A 109 -4.73 30.42 -16.20
N LYS A 110 -3.46 30.34 -16.63
CA LYS A 110 -2.90 31.25 -17.63
C LYS A 110 -3.57 31.13 -19.00
N GLU A 111 -3.91 29.92 -19.44
CA GLU A 111 -4.59 29.70 -20.72
C GLU A 111 -6.01 30.28 -20.69
N ILE A 112 -6.73 30.08 -19.58
CA ILE A 112 -8.07 30.65 -19.37
C ILE A 112 -8.02 32.18 -19.40
N GLU A 113 -7.06 32.79 -18.72
CA GLU A 113 -6.91 34.25 -18.68
C GLU A 113 -6.67 34.83 -20.09
N LEU A 114 -5.79 34.20 -20.87
CA LEU A 114 -5.53 34.61 -22.25
C LEU A 114 -6.78 34.50 -23.14
N GLU A 115 -7.59 33.45 -22.97
CA GLU A 115 -8.81 33.27 -23.76
C GLU A 115 -9.87 34.32 -23.40
N ILE A 116 -10.04 34.60 -22.09
CA ILE A 116 -10.93 35.67 -21.61
C ILE A 116 -10.50 37.02 -22.19
N GLU A 117 -9.20 37.33 -22.17
CA GLU A 117 -8.71 38.59 -22.74
C GLU A 117 -9.01 38.72 -24.24
N ARG A 118 -8.82 37.65 -25.02
CA ARG A 118 -9.15 37.63 -26.45
C ARG A 118 -10.64 37.89 -26.66
N GLU A 119 -11.49 37.21 -25.93
CA GLU A 119 -12.94 37.33 -26.09
C GLU A 119 -13.44 38.72 -25.69
N VAL A 120 -12.91 39.29 -24.60
CA VAL A 120 -13.19 40.68 -24.19
C VAL A 120 -12.75 41.68 -25.26
N GLN A 121 -11.59 41.48 -25.90
CA GLN A 121 -11.13 42.34 -26.99
C GLN A 121 -12.04 42.26 -28.22
N LEU A 122 -12.49 41.06 -28.59
CA LEU A 122 -13.43 40.86 -29.71
C LEU A 122 -14.77 41.54 -29.45
N LEU A 123 -15.29 41.46 -28.22
CA LEU A 123 -16.53 42.14 -27.82
C LEU A 123 -16.38 43.66 -27.90
N ARG A 124 -15.26 44.22 -27.41
CA ARG A 124 -14.98 45.67 -27.53
C ARG A 124 -14.88 46.13 -28.98
N TYR A 125 -14.31 45.31 -29.86
CA TYR A 125 -14.23 45.62 -31.29
C TYR A 125 -15.63 45.67 -31.93
N ARG A 126 -16.48 44.67 -31.65
CA ARG A 126 -17.87 44.62 -32.14
C ARG A 126 -18.73 45.78 -31.62
N GLU A 127 -18.57 46.17 -30.36
CA GLU A 127 -19.30 47.33 -29.80
C GLU A 127 -18.82 48.67 -30.38
N GLY A 128 -17.56 48.76 -30.81
CA GLY A 128 -17.00 49.95 -31.46
C GLY A 128 -17.52 50.22 -32.87
N GLU A 129 -17.87 49.16 -33.62
CA GLU A 129 -18.43 49.29 -34.97
C GLU A 129 -19.92 49.67 -34.98
N GLY A 130 -20.69 49.32 -33.93
CA GLY A 130 -22.12 49.65 -33.82
C GLY A 130 -22.46 51.12 -33.50
N LYS A 131 -21.47 51.99 -33.27
CA LYS A 131 -21.66 53.43 -32.99
C LYS A 131 -21.46 54.36 -34.19
N LYS A 132 -21.27 53.82 -35.41
CA LYS A 132 -21.04 54.60 -36.63
C LYS A 132 -22.24 54.72 -37.58
N GLU A 133 -23.43 54.22 -37.21
CA GLU A 133 -24.67 54.43 -37.98
C GLU A 133 -25.56 55.53 -37.38
#